data_AF-A0A4Y3VX11-F1
#
_entry.id   AF-A0A4Y3VX11-F1
#
_cell.length_a   1.000
_cell.length_b   1.000
_cell.length_c   1.000
_cell.angle_alpha   90.00
_cell.angle_beta   90.00
_cell.angle_gamma   90.00
#
_symmetry.space_group_name_H-M   'P 1'
#
loop_
_entity.id
_entity.type
_entity.pdbx_description
1 polymer ?
#
loop_
_entity_poly.entity_id
_entity_poly.type
_entity_poly.pdbx_seq_one_letter_code
_entity_poly.pdbx_strand_id
1 'polypeptide(L)'
;MESATVTAAAAGTWKLGDLEVNRLGFGAMRLTGNGMRGNSDGDPIDRELAVGILRSAVEHGVNHIDTAAFYFSPLRSANELINRALAPYPDDLIIVTKVGPGRDPSGEWLPMARPEQLRGQVEENLRQLGRDHLDVVNLRWTGGVSIAEHFGALTELREAGLIRHLGLSGVTPEHLAEAQAIAPVVCVQNPYGLDRRLADANGLLDSCRQQGIAFVPFFAISGQRREASADDTHDIRLHAVARTGRDTCAGSAGLDAAPRAERSGDPGHVRPRPPGREHHRRRAAAVPG
;
A
#
# COMPACT_ATOMS: atom_id res chain seq x y z
N MET A 1 -0.27 13.25 35.97
CA MET A 1 0.26 13.45 34.60
C MET A 1 -0.92 13.32 33.67
N GLU A 2 -1.36 14.40 33.04
CA GLU A 2 -2.23 14.28 31.86
C GLU A 2 -1.45 13.46 30.83
N SER A 3 -1.99 12.31 30.45
CA SER A 3 -1.47 11.55 29.31
C SER A 3 -1.67 12.44 28.10
N ALA A 4 -0.58 12.98 27.53
CA ALA A 4 -0.64 13.70 26.27
C ALA A 4 -1.33 12.79 25.23
N THR A 5 -2.39 13.28 24.60
CA THR A 5 -3.09 12.54 23.54
C THR A 5 -2.13 12.30 22.39
N VAL A 6 -1.82 11.04 22.11
CA VAL A 6 -0.98 10.65 20.97
C VAL A 6 -1.81 10.86 19.69
N THR A 7 -1.33 11.71 18.79
CA THR A 7 -1.95 12.01 17.49
C THR A 7 -1.17 11.36 16.35
N ALA A 8 -1.72 11.35 15.14
CA ALA A 8 -1.05 10.82 13.95
C ALA A 8 0.30 11.52 13.66
N ALA A 9 0.45 12.78 14.06
CA ALA A 9 1.69 13.55 13.92
C ALA A 9 2.86 12.94 14.71
N ALA A 10 2.59 12.21 15.80
CA ALA A 10 3.63 11.55 16.58
C ALA A 10 4.35 10.43 15.81
N ALA A 11 3.75 9.93 14.72
CA ALA A 11 4.39 8.93 13.85
C ALA A 11 5.42 9.53 12.87
N GLY A 12 5.57 10.86 12.86
CA GLY A 12 6.38 11.59 11.88
C GLY A 12 5.69 11.72 10.53
N THR A 13 6.37 12.41 9.61
CA THR A 13 5.84 12.74 8.27
C THR A 13 6.57 12.00 7.15
N TRP A 14 5.96 11.99 5.97
CA TRP A 14 6.52 11.53 4.71
C TRP A 14 5.97 12.37 3.55
N LYS A 15 6.57 12.26 2.36
CA LYS A 15 6.08 12.94 1.16
C LYS A 15 5.49 11.96 0.13
N LEU A 16 4.28 12.24 -0.34
CA LEU A 16 3.68 11.63 -1.52
C LEU A 16 3.89 12.60 -2.69
N GLY A 17 5.05 12.50 -3.34
CA GLY A 17 5.50 13.51 -4.30
C GLY A 17 5.86 14.80 -3.57
N ASP A 18 5.09 15.86 -3.80
CA ASP A 18 5.23 17.14 -3.10
C ASP A 18 4.26 17.31 -1.92
N LEU A 19 3.41 16.32 -1.65
CA LEU A 19 2.39 16.36 -0.60
C LEU A 19 2.94 15.80 0.72
N GLU A 20 3.00 16.61 1.78
CA GLU A 20 3.43 16.16 3.10
C GLU A 20 2.27 15.49 3.86
N VAL A 21 2.49 14.26 4.31
CA VAL A 21 1.50 13.47 5.06
C VAL A 21 2.08 12.98 6.37
N ASN A 22 1.27 12.91 7.42
CA ASN A 22 1.58 12.12 8.60
C ASN A 22 1.64 10.64 8.20
N ARG A 23 2.56 9.87 8.80
CA ARG A 23 2.77 8.46 8.42
C ARG A 23 1.60 7.53 8.78
N LEU A 24 0.65 8.01 9.59
CA LEU A 24 -0.60 7.33 9.89
C LEU A 24 -1.76 7.98 9.13
N GLY A 25 -2.38 7.20 8.25
CA GLY A 25 -3.56 7.59 7.47
C GLY A 25 -4.81 6.86 7.91
N PHE A 26 -5.92 7.16 7.23
CA PHE A 26 -7.19 6.48 7.45
C PHE A 26 -7.65 5.72 6.19
N GLY A 27 -7.87 4.41 6.31
CA GLY A 27 -8.43 3.58 5.24
C GLY A 27 -9.95 3.49 5.32
N ALA A 28 -10.66 3.99 4.30
CA ALA A 28 -12.11 4.15 4.31
C ALA A 28 -12.92 2.92 3.89
N MET A 29 -12.26 1.84 3.44
CA MET A 29 -12.90 0.63 2.91
C MET A 29 -14.00 0.06 3.83
N ARG A 30 -13.78 0.04 5.14
CA ARG A 30 -14.70 -0.57 6.11
C ARG A 30 -15.92 0.29 6.46
N LEU A 31 -15.93 1.58 6.10
CA LEU A 31 -17.09 2.45 6.35
C LEU A 31 -18.34 1.97 5.62
N THR A 32 -18.18 1.22 4.52
CA THR A 32 -19.29 0.73 3.72
C THR A 32 -19.71 -0.69 4.05
N GLY A 33 -19.05 -1.38 5.00
CA GLY A 33 -19.32 -2.79 5.30
C GLY A 33 -19.18 -3.74 4.10
N ASN A 34 -19.65 -4.98 4.24
CA ASN A 34 -19.75 -5.99 3.18
C ASN A 34 -20.86 -5.64 2.20
N GLY A 35 -20.67 -4.57 1.45
CA GLY A 35 -21.64 -4.10 0.49
C GLY A 35 -22.13 -5.20 -0.44
N MET A 36 -21.20 -6.03 -0.94
CA MET A 36 -21.43 -7.28 -1.65
C MET A 36 -20.10 -8.06 -1.65
N ARG A 37 -20.11 -9.38 -1.88
CA ARG A 37 -18.98 -10.33 -1.73
C ARG A 37 -17.60 -9.72 -2.01
N GLY A 38 -16.77 -9.54 -0.97
CA GLY A 38 -15.32 -9.42 -1.13
C GLY A 38 -14.53 -8.43 -0.26
N ASN A 39 -15.14 -7.50 0.49
CA ASN A 39 -14.37 -6.36 1.06
C ASN A 39 -14.34 -6.20 2.59
N SER A 40 -15.17 -6.92 3.35
CA SER A 40 -15.05 -7.12 4.82
C SER A 40 -16.21 -8.00 5.30
N ASP A 41 -16.17 -8.55 6.52
CA ASP A 41 -17.37 -9.13 7.16
C ASP A 41 -18.22 -8.01 7.80
N GLY A 42 -19.56 -8.05 7.67
CA GLY A 42 -20.49 -7.19 8.43
C GLY A 42 -21.30 -6.17 7.61
N ASP A 43 -22.38 -5.64 8.19
CA ASP A 43 -23.25 -4.65 7.55
C ASP A 43 -22.58 -3.26 7.42
N PRO A 44 -23.01 -2.40 6.47
CA PRO A 44 -22.54 -1.03 6.42
C PRO A 44 -22.82 -0.32 7.75
N ILE A 45 -21.80 0.26 8.37
CA ILE A 45 -21.99 0.99 9.63
C ILE A 45 -22.95 2.17 9.45
N ASP A 46 -23.56 2.63 10.54
CA ASP A 46 -24.44 3.79 10.52
C ASP A 46 -23.75 5.02 9.89
N ARG A 47 -24.54 5.82 9.15
CA ARG A 47 -23.99 6.95 8.39
C ARG A 47 -23.41 8.03 9.30
N GLU A 48 -24.12 8.40 10.37
CA GLU A 48 -23.66 9.46 11.28
C GLU A 48 -22.44 8.98 12.06
N LEU A 49 -22.38 7.69 12.40
CA LEU A 49 -21.19 7.08 12.96
C LEU A 49 -20.00 7.15 11.99
N ALA A 50 -20.18 6.82 10.71
CA ALA A 50 -19.12 6.91 9.70
C ALA A 50 -18.60 8.34 9.54
N VAL A 51 -19.50 9.33 9.51
CA VAL A 51 -19.16 10.75 9.46
C VAL A 51 -18.37 11.18 10.70
N GLY A 52 -18.82 10.75 11.89
CA GLY A 52 -18.13 11.00 13.15
C GLY A 52 -16.71 10.42 13.18
N ILE A 53 -16.52 9.19 12.68
CA ILE A 53 -15.20 8.55 12.58
C ILE A 53 -14.27 9.33 11.65
N LEU A 54 -14.76 9.75 10.47
CA LEU A 54 -13.97 10.52 9.52
C LEU A 54 -13.51 11.86 10.10
N ARG A 55 -14.42 12.59 10.76
CA ARG A 55 -14.07 13.85 11.44
C ARG A 55 -13.07 13.63 12.56
N SER A 56 -13.31 12.60 13.39
CA SER A 56 -12.41 12.26 14.50
C SER A 56 -11.01 11.89 14.01
N ALA A 57 -10.88 11.19 12.88
CA ALA A 57 -9.58 10.87 12.30
C ALA A 57 -8.78 12.15 11.98
N VAL A 58 -9.42 13.13 11.32
CA VAL A 58 -8.80 14.42 10.99
C VAL A 58 -8.48 15.23 12.25
N GLU A 59 -9.39 15.27 13.23
CA GLU A 59 -9.16 15.90 14.54
C GLU A 59 -7.94 15.31 15.28
N HIS A 60 -7.66 14.02 15.09
CA HIS A 60 -6.48 13.34 15.65
C HIS A 60 -5.24 13.45 14.74
N GLY A 61 -5.24 14.37 13.78
CA GLY A 61 -4.11 14.71 12.93
C GLY A 61 -3.93 13.81 11.71
N VAL A 62 -4.90 12.95 11.35
CA VAL A 62 -4.83 12.26 10.06
C VAL A 62 -5.04 13.28 8.95
N ASN A 63 -4.04 13.43 8.09
CA ASN A 63 -4.10 14.34 6.93
C ASN A 63 -4.06 13.60 5.58
N HIS A 64 -4.22 12.28 5.58
CA HIS A 64 -4.47 11.55 4.35
C HIS A 64 -5.46 10.39 4.52
N ILE A 65 -6.37 10.26 3.55
CA ILE A 65 -7.42 9.23 3.53
C ILE A 65 -7.28 8.37 2.28
N ASP A 66 -7.20 7.06 2.49
CA ASP A 66 -7.21 6.05 1.44
C ASP A 66 -8.65 5.58 1.15
N THR A 67 -9.06 5.64 -0.11
CA THR A 67 -10.39 5.26 -0.56
C THR A 67 -10.38 4.64 -1.97
N ALA A 68 -11.54 4.33 -2.53
CA ALA A 68 -11.76 3.93 -3.92
C ALA A 68 -13.26 4.04 -4.24
N ALA A 69 -13.62 4.39 -5.48
CA ALA A 69 -15.02 4.39 -5.93
C ALA A 69 -15.69 3.01 -5.81
N PHE A 70 -14.92 1.91 -5.90
CA PHE A 70 -15.42 0.54 -5.71
C PHE A 70 -15.59 0.14 -4.22
N TYR A 71 -15.28 1.03 -3.28
CA TYR A 71 -15.65 0.88 -1.87
C TYR A 71 -17.06 1.41 -1.66
N PHE A 72 -18.04 0.53 -1.88
CA PHE A 72 -19.45 0.85 -1.69
C PHE A 72 -20.26 -0.35 -1.20
N SER A 73 -21.43 -0.01 -0.68
CA SER A 73 -22.58 -0.88 -0.47
C SER A 73 -23.78 -0.37 -1.27
N PRO A 74 -24.87 -1.15 -1.36
CA PRO A 74 -26.09 -0.70 -2.02
C PRO A 74 -26.64 0.63 -1.48
N LEU A 75 -26.27 1.02 -0.25
CA LEU A 75 -26.79 2.20 0.42
C LEU A 75 -25.88 3.44 0.32
N ARG A 76 -24.57 3.26 0.07
CA ARG A 76 -23.56 4.34 0.17
C ARG A 76 -22.20 3.93 -0.38
N SER A 77 -21.40 4.90 -0.81
CA SER A 77 -19.98 4.72 -1.10
C SER A 77 -19.09 5.41 -0.07
N ALA A 78 -17.85 4.94 0.07
CA ALA A 78 -16.88 5.55 0.98
C ALA A 78 -16.55 6.99 0.56
N ASN A 79 -16.46 7.26 -0.75
CA ASN A 79 -16.23 8.61 -1.27
C ASN A 79 -17.37 9.57 -0.91
N GLU A 80 -18.63 9.13 -0.99
CA GLU A 80 -19.79 9.95 -0.57
C GLU A 80 -19.72 10.29 0.92
N LEU A 81 -19.35 9.33 1.76
CA LEU A 81 -19.19 9.56 3.19
C LEU A 81 -18.04 10.55 3.49
N ILE A 82 -16.91 10.42 2.79
CA ILE A 82 -15.77 11.33 2.88
C ILE A 82 -16.19 12.75 2.49
N ASN A 83 -16.88 12.92 1.36
CA ASN A 83 -17.39 14.21 0.92
C ASN A 83 -18.35 14.83 1.93
N ARG A 84 -19.37 14.06 2.37
CA ARG A 84 -20.33 14.51 3.38
C ARG A 84 -19.68 14.96 4.69
N ALA A 85 -18.68 14.21 5.14
CA ALA A 85 -18.05 14.47 6.44
C ALA A 85 -17.13 15.68 6.42
N LEU A 86 -16.40 15.88 5.32
CA LEU A 86 -15.22 16.73 5.28
C LEU A 86 -15.29 17.86 4.25
N ALA A 87 -16.31 17.96 3.40
CA ALA A 87 -16.45 19.11 2.50
C ALA A 87 -16.98 20.37 3.23
N PRO A 88 -16.44 21.58 2.97
CA PRO A 88 -15.21 21.84 2.20
C PRO A 88 -13.99 21.26 2.92
N TYR A 89 -13.11 20.59 2.15
CA TYR A 89 -11.97 19.86 2.67
C TYR A 89 -10.94 20.79 3.33
N PRO A 90 -10.26 20.35 4.41
CA PRO A 90 -9.04 21.01 4.88
C PRO A 90 -8.00 21.07 3.76
N ASP A 91 -7.26 22.18 3.68
CA ASP A 91 -6.28 22.43 2.61
C ASP A 91 -5.14 21.40 2.60
N ASP A 92 -4.80 20.83 3.76
CA ASP A 92 -3.75 19.83 3.94
C ASP A 92 -4.26 18.38 3.89
N LEU A 93 -5.57 18.17 3.64
CA LEU A 93 -6.14 16.82 3.56
C LEU A 93 -5.98 16.21 2.17
N ILE A 94 -5.13 15.18 2.12
CA ILE A 94 -4.79 14.44 0.91
C ILE A 94 -5.69 13.21 0.72
N ILE A 95 -6.29 13.05 -0.45
CA ILE A 95 -7.08 11.87 -0.83
C ILE A 95 -6.29 10.97 -1.75
N VAL A 96 -6.03 9.75 -1.27
CA VAL A 96 -5.42 8.67 -2.05
C VAL A 96 -6.53 7.73 -2.51
N THR A 97 -6.82 7.70 -3.81
CA THR A 97 -7.86 6.81 -4.36
C THR A 97 -7.28 5.77 -5.32
N LYS A 98 -8.13 4.91 -5.87
CA LYS A 98 -7.74 3.77 -6.71
C LYS A 98 -8.64 3.61 -7.93
N VAL A 99 -8.01 3.12 -8.99
CA VAL A 99 -8.64 2.68 -10.24
C VAL A 99 -7.98 1.37 -10.70
N GLY A 100 -8.61 0.66 -11.63
CA GLY A 100 -8.20 -0.65 -12.11
C GLY A 100 -9.40 -1.60 -12.18
N PRO A 101 -9.55 -2.57 -11.26
CA PRO A 101 -10.74 -3.40 -11.20
C PRO A 101 -11.97 -2.56 -10.81
N GLY A 102 -13.08 -2.81 -11.50
CA GLY A 102 -14.39 -2.26 -11.16
C GLY A 102 -15.22 -3.25 -10.33
N ARG A 103 -16.39 -2.80 -9.87
CA ARG A 103 -17.43 -3.69 -9.35
C ARG A 103 -18.75 -3.34 -10.01
N ASP A 104 -19.59 -4.35 -10.26
CA ASP A 104 -20.93 -4.13 -10.79
C ASP A 104 -21.90 -3.64 -9.68
N PRO A 105 -23.17 -3.28 -9.97
CA PRO A 105 -24.11 -2.86 -8.92
C PRO A 105 -24.44 -3.95 -7.90
N SER A 106 -24.25 -5.23 -8.26
CA SER A 106 -24.28 -6.36 -7.33
C SER A 106 -22.96 -6.55 -6.59
N GLY A 107 -22.04 -5.60 -6.71
CA GLY A 107 -20.73 -5.53 -6.12
C GLY A 107 -19.85 -6.76 -6.37
N GLU A 108 -20.14 -7.55 -7.40
CA GLU A 108 -19.20 -8.55 -7.89
C GLU A 108 -18.04 -7.85 -8.59
N TRP A 109 -16.84 -8.43 -8.46
CA TRP A 109 -15.65 -7.89 -9.11
C TRP A 109 -15.76 -8.05 -10.62
N LEU A 110 -15.58 -6.94 -11.33
CA LEU A 110 -15.40 -6.95 -12.77
C LEU A 110 -13.94 -7.32 -13.10
N PRO A 111 -13.67 -7.83 -14.31
CA PRO A 111 -12.31 -7.95 -14.80
C PRO A 111 -11.54 -6.63 -14.72
N MET A 112 -10.21 -6.71 -14.78
CA MET A 112 -9.35 -5.53 -14.88
C MET A 112 -9.85 -4.63 -16.01
N ALA A 113 -10.09 -3.36 -15.71
CA ALA A 113 -10.52 -2.40 -16.71
C ALA A 113 -9.47 -2.29 -17.83
N ARG A 114 -9.91 -2.07 -19.06
CA ARG A 114 -9.04 -1.71 -20.18
C ARG A 114 -8.52 -0.27 -20.00
N PRO A 115 -7.36 0.09 -20.57
CA PRO A 115 -6.76 1.42 -20.40
C PRO A 115 -7.75 2.58 -20.65
N GLU A 116 -8.53 2.50 -21.73
CA GLU A 116 -9.50 3.54 -22.11
C GLU A 116 -10.68 3.68 -21.14
N GLN A 117 -10.91 2.69 -20.27
CA GLN A 117 -11.97 2.71 -19.26
C GLN A 117 -11.53 3.41 -17.96
N LEU A 118 -10.23 3.64 -17.75
CA LEU A 118 -9.71 4.24 -16.52
C LEU A 118 -10.17 5.69 -16.33
N ARG A 119 -10.36 6.43 -17.43
CA ARG A 119 -10.92 7.79 -17.38
C ARG A 119 -12.28 7.83 -16.67
N GLY A 120 -13.18 6.92 -17.02
CA GLY A 120 -14.49 6.85 -16.38
C GLY A 120 -14.41 6.56 -14.88
N GLN A 121 -13.44 5.74 -14.45
CA GLN A 121 -13.23 5.47 -13.02
C GLN A 121 -12.63 6.66 -12.27
N VAL A 122 -11.76 7.45 -12.93
CA VAL A 122 -11.24 8.70 -12.37
C VAL A 122 -12.35 9.73 -12.20
N GLU A 123 -13.16 9.93 -13.24
CA GLU A 123 -14.31 10.83 -13.22
C GLU A 123 -15.37 10.41 -12.19
N GLU A 124 -15.58 9.11 -11.99
CA GLU A 124 -16.42 8.58 -10.92
C GLU A 124 -15.93 8.99 -9.53
N ASN A 125 -14.62 8.83 -9.28
CA ASN A 125 -14.01 9.24 -8.02
C ASN A 125 -14.14 10.75 -7.80
N LEU A 126 -13.83 11.57 -8.81
CA LEU A 126 -13.97 13.03 -8.77
C LEU A 126 -15.40 13.45 -8.41
N ARG A 127 -16.39 12.85 -9.08
CA ARG A 127 -17.80 13.14 -8.84
C ARG A 127 -18.27 12.74 -7.45
N GLN A 128 -17.91 11.55 -6.97
CA GLN A 128 -18.32 11.10 -5.62
C GLN A 128 -17.60 11.87 -4.50
N LEU A 129 -16.35 12.27 -4.72
CA LEU A 129 -15.58 13.09 -3.77
C LEU A 129 -15.91 14.58 -3.90
N GLY A 130 -16.61 15.02 -4.94
CA GLY A 130 -16.88 16.44 -5.18
C GLY A 130 -15.59 17.26 -5.30
N ARG A 131 -14.59 16.75 -6.04
CA ARG A 131 -13.30 17.42 -6.27
C ARG A 131 -13.05 17.64 -7.76
N ASP A 132 -12.29 18.68 -8.08
CA ASP A 132 -11.88 19.01 -9.45
C ASP A 132 -10.64 18.23 -9.91
N HIS A 133 -9.83 17.74 -8.97
CA HIS A 133 -8.69 16.87 -9.20
C HIS A 133 -8.51 15.86 -8.06
N LEU A 134 -7.82 14.74 -8.34
CA LEU A 134 -7.45 13.72 -7.35
C LEU A 134 -5.97 13.90 -6.95
N ASP A 135 -5.67 13.87 -5.65
CA ASP A 135 -4.30 14.10 -5.16
C ASP A 135 -3.36 12.96 -5.54
N VAL A 136 -3.75 11.71 -5.24
CA VAL A 136 -2.99 10.52 -5.61
C VAL A 136 -3.93 9.45 -6.12
N VAL A 137 -3.64 8.88 -7.29
CA VAL A 137 -4.36 7.73 -7.85
C VAL A 137 -3.43 6.53 -7.93
N ASN A 138 -3.76 5.50 -7.16
CA ASN A 138 -3.12 4.20 -7.26
C ASN A 138 -3.76 3.37 -8.39
N LEU A 139 -2.94 2.87 -9.32
CA LEU A 139 -3.35 1.77 -10.19
C LEU A 139 -3.39 0.48 -9.36
N ARG A 140 -4.59 0.02 -9.00
CA ARG A 140 -4.81 -1.27 -8.36
C ARG A 140 -4.68 -2.35 -9.43
N TRP A 141 -3.58 -3.09 -9.38
CA TRP A 141 -3.26 -4.11 -10.35
C TRP A 141 -3.80 -5.47 -9.95
N THR A 142 -4.60 -6.05 -10.84
CA THR A 142 -5.02 -7.45 -10.82
C THR A 142 -4.91 -8.07 -12.22
N GLY A 143 -4.13 -7.43 -13.10
CA GLY A 143 -3.99 -7.77 -14.51
C GLY A 143 -2.88 -8.78 -14.79
N GLY A 144 -2.46 -8.80 -16.06
CA GLY A 144 -1.39 -9.68 -16.56
C GLY A 144 0.02 -9.17 -16.24
N VAL A 145 0.94 -9.46 -17.16
CA VAL A 145 2.38 -9.26 -16.97
C VAL A 145 2.83 -7.81 -17.07
N SER A 146 2.17 -6.99 -17.91
CA SER A 146 2.56 -5.61 -18.16
C SER A 146 1.47 -4.64 -17.70
N ILE A 147 1.89 -3.57 -17.03
CA ILE A 147 1.05 -2.45 -16.60
C ILE A 147 1.14 -1.25 -17.53
N ALA A 148 1.99 -1.31 -18.57
CA ALA A 148 2.44 -0.14 -19.32
C ALA A 148 1.29 0.66 -19.93
N GLU A 149 0.35 -0.01 -20.61
CA GLU A 149 -0.78 0.68 -21.26
C GLU A 149 -1.71 1.34 -20.23
N HIS A 150 -1.99 0.67 -19.12
CA HIS A 150 -2.83 1.21 -18.04
C HIS A 150 -2.17 2.39 -17.34
N PHE A 151 -0.88 2.28 -17.04
CA PHE A 151 -0.14 3.36 -16.39
C PHE A 151 0.09 4.55 -17.34
N GLY A 152 0.26 4.29 -18.64
CA GLY A 152 0.25 5.30 -19.71
C GLY A 152 -1.07 6.07 -19.75
N ALA A 153 -2.21 5.38 -19.73
CA ALA A 153 -3.51 6.03 -19.68
C ALA A 153 -3.69 6.91 -18.43
N LEU A 154 -3.21 6.49 -17.25
CA LEU A 154 -3.23 7.36 -16.06
C LEU A 154 -2.28 8.55 -16.18
N THR A 155 -1.17 8.40 -16.89
CA THR A 155 -0.23 9.50 -17.18
C THR A 155 -0.90 10.58 -18.02
N GLU A 156 -1.65 10.21 -19.06
CA GLU A 156 -2.44 11.16 -19.85
C GLU A 156 -3.49 11.90 -19.00
N LEU A 157 -4.12 11.22 -18.03
CA LEU A 157 -5.09 11.86 -17.11
C LEU A 157 -4.41 12.80 -16.10
N ARG A 158 -3.17 12.49 -15.71
CA ARG A 158 -2.34 13.40 -14.93
C ARG A 158 -1.96 14.65 -15.73
N GLU A 159 -1.56 14.48 -16.98
CA GLU A 159 -1.24 15.60 -17.88
C GLU A 159 -2.46 16.48 -18.18
N ALA A 160 -3.65 15.87 -18.26
CA ALA A 160 -4.92 16.58 -18.38
C ALA A 160 -5.37 17.30 -17.08
N GLY A 161 -4.65 17.14 -15.97
CA GLY A 161 -4.92 17.83 -14.70
C GLY A 161 -5.96 17.16 -13.79
N LEU A 162 -6.48 15.98 -14.16
CA LEU A 162 -7.46 15.26 -13.33
C LEU A 162 -6.79 14.53 -12.15
N ILE A 163 -5.51 14.25 -12.27
CA ILE A 163 -4.70 13.53 -11.27
C ILE A 163 -3.44 14.34 -11.01
N ARG A 164 -3.07 14.53 -9.74
CA ARG A 164 -1.81 15.20 -9.39
C ARG A 164 -0.63 14.22 -9.34
N HIS A 165 -0.76 13.12 -8.62
CA HIS A 165 0.28 12.08 -8.49
C HIS A 165 -0.23 10.67 -8.77
N LEU A 166 0.71 9.82 -9.21
CA LEU A 166 0.44 8.42 -9.53
C LEU A 166 1.12 7.50 -8.52
N GLY A 167 0.41 6.45 -8.14
CA GLY A 167 0.94 5.35 -7.34
C GLY A 167 0.50 4.00 -7.88
N LEU A 168 0.92 2.93 -7.21
CA LEU A 168 0.64 1.56 -7.59
C LEU A 168 0.06 0.79 -6.41
N SER A 169 -0.78 -0.23 -6.66
CA SER A 169 -1.24 -1.15 -5.63
C SER A 169 -1.30 -2.58 -6.12
N GLY A 170 -0.80 -3.53 -5.32
CA GLY A 170 -0.83 -4.96 -5.66
C GLY A 170 0.19 -5.36 -6.73
N VAL A 171 1.36 -4.70 -6.75
CA VAL A 171 2.35 -4.82 -7.82
C VAL A 171 3.60 -5.62 -7.41
N THR A 172 4.44 -6.00 -8.37
CA THR A 172 5.76 -6.60 -8.16
C THR A 172 6.86 -5.55 -8.42
N PRO A 173 8.14 -5.84 -8.12
CA PRO A 173 9.24 -4.96 -8.49
C PRO A 173 9.33 -4.66 -10.00
N GLU A 174 9.00 -5.63 -10.84
CA GLU A 174 9.03 -5.49 -12.30
C GLU A 174 7.97 -4.50 -12.78
N HIS A 175 6.76 -4.61 -12.23
CA HIS A 175 5.70 -3.63 -12.50
C HIS A 175 6.11 -2.22 -12.01
N LEU A 176 6.72 -2.09 -10.84
CA LEU A 176 7.22 -0.79 -10.36
C LEU A 176 8.24 -0.19 -11.36
N ALA A 177 9.21 -0.99 -11.79
CA ALA A 177 10.22 -0.54 -12.77
C ALA A 177 9.58 -0.13 -14.11
N GLU A 178 8.59 -0.89 -14.59
CA GLU A 178 7.86 -0.60 -15.82
C GLU A 178 7.08 0.73 -15.72
N ALA A 179 6.35 0.96 -14.62
CA ALA A 179 5.66 2.25 -14.40
C ALA A 179 6.62 3.44 -14.34
N GLN A 180 7.76 3.28 -13.67
CA GLN A 180 8.74 4.36 -13.54
C GLN A 180 9.40 4.75 -14.86
N ALA A 181 9.44 3.85 -15.85
CA ALA A 181 9.88 4.18 -17.20
C ALA A 181 8.87 5.08 -17.95
N ILE A 182 7.64 5.18 -17.46
CA ILE A 182 6.53 5.94 -18.07
C ILE A 182 6.30 7.26 -17.34
N ALA A 183 6.14 7.23 -16.01
CA ALA A 183 5.89 8.42 -15.20
C ALA A 183 6.35 8.25 -13.74
N PRO A 184 6.55 9.35 -12.98
CA PRO A 184 6.92 9.29 -11.57
C PRO A 184 5.87 8.55 -10.72
N VAL A 185 6.34 7.62 -9.89
CA VAL A 185 5.53 6.87 -8.92
C VAL A 185 5.82 7.38 -7.51
N VAL A 186 4.80 7.90 -6.82
CA VAL A 186 4.99 8.49 -5.47
C VAL A 186 4.80 7.49 -4.34
N CYS A 187 4.03 6.42 -4.58
CA CYS A 187 3.81 5.39 -3.59
C CYS A 187 3.48 4.01 -4.20
N VAL A 188 3.73 2.98 -3.39
CA VAL A 188 3.37 1.59 -3.66
C VAL A 188 2.58 1.05 -2.47
N GLN A 189 1.34 0.67 -2.69
CA GLN A 189 0.44 0.12 -1.68
C GLN A 189 0.29 -1.40 -1.83
N ASN A 190 0.99 -2.16 -0.99
CA ASN A 190 1.08 -3.63 -1.07
C ASN A 190 0.80 -4.29 0.29
N PRO A 191 0.43 -5.60 0.30
CA PRO A 191 0.21 -6.31 1.56
C PRO A 191 1.54 -6.50 2.29
N TYR A 192 1.60 -6.06 3.54
CA TYR A 192 2.79 -6.23 4.38
C TYR A 192 2.38 -6.16 5.85
N GLY A 193 2.78 -7.17 6.63
CA GLY A 193 2.47 -7.30 8.06
C GLY A 193 3.43 -8.26 8.75
N LEU A 194 3.26 -8.47 10.05
CA LEU A 194 4.16 -9.32 10.85
C LEU A 194 4.23 -10.77 10.35
N ASP A 195 3.11 -11.28 9.85
CA ASP A 195 2.92 -12.63 9.33
C ASP A 195 3.10 -12.72 7.80
N ARG A 196 3.08 -11.58 7.10
CA ARG A 196 3.13 -11.51 5.65
C ARG A 196 4.15 -10.49 5.17
N ARG A 197 5.36 -10.99 4.89
CA ARG A 197 6.55 -10.20 4.50
C ARG A 197 7.03 -10.47 3.07
N LEU A 198 6.10 -10.71 2.14
CA LEU A 198 6.45 -11.00 0.74
C LEU A 198 7.27 -9.86 0.09
N ALA A 199 7.01 -8.61 0.47
CA ALA A 199 7.75 -7.45 -0.02
C ALA A 199 9.23 -7.43 0.42
N ASP A 200 9.59 -8.11 1.52
CA ASP A 200 10.99 -8.33 1.90
C ASP A 200 11.61 -9.36 0.96
N ALA A 201 10.92 -10.49 0.77
CA ALA A 201 11.44 -11.63 0.01
C ALA A 201 11.62 -11.34 -1.49
N ASN A 202 10.75 -10.54 -2.09
CA ASN A 202 10.85 -10.17 -3.51
C ASN A 202 11.62 -8.85 -3.74
N GLY A 203 12.11 -8.19 -2.69
CA GLY A 203 12.90 -6.95 -2.79
C GLY A 203 12.11 -5.67 -3.08
N LEU A 204 10.77 -5.72 -3.11
CA LEU A 204 9.94 -4.53 -3.40
C LEU A 204 10.09 -3.45 -2.32
N LEU A 205 10.13 -3.84 -1.03
CA LEU A 205 10.27 -2.89 0.07
C LEU A 205 11.62 -2.17 0.03
N ASP A 206 12.70 -2.92 -0.19
CA ASP A 206 14.04 -2.36 -0.33
C ASP A 206 14.17 -1.45 -1.55
N SER A 207 13.55 -1.83 -2.67
CA SER A 207 13.48 -0.99 -3.87
C SER A 207 12.79 0.34 -3.58
N CYS A 208 11.62 0.33 -2.90
CA CYS A 208 10.92 1.57 -2.54
C CYS A 208 11.78 2.44 -1.61
N ARG A 209 12.41 1.82 -0.59
CA ARG A 209 13.29 2.52 0.37
C ARG A 209 14.48 3.19 -0.30
N GLN A 210 15.17 2.49 -1.21
CA GLN A 210 16.35 3.03 -1.91
C GLN A 210 16.00 4.20 -2.83
N GLN A 211 14.78 4.21 -3.36
CA GLN A 211 14.31 5.21 -4.33
C GLN A 211 13.54 6.37 -3.68
N GLY A 212 13.28 6.33 -2.37
CA GLY A 212 12.48 7.33 -1.67
C GLY A 212 10.98 7.27 -2.01
N ILE A 213 10.49 6.11 -2.45
CA ILE A 213 9.07 5.88 -2.77
C ILE A 213 8.35 5.43 -1.50
N ALA A 214 7.18 6.03 -1.23
CA ALA A 214 6.40 5.65 -0.06
C ALA A 214 5.86 4.22 -0.19
N PHE A 215 6.24 3.33 0.70
CA PHE A 215 5.62 2.01 0.80
C PHE A 215 4.47 2.05 1.80
N VAL A 216 3.24 1.79 1.33
CA VAL A 216 2.01 1.89 2.12
C VAL A 216 1.47 0.50 2.41
N PRO A 217 1.71 -0.08 3.60
CA PRO A 217 1.28 -1.43 3.91
C PRO A 217 -0.23 -1.50 4.16
N PHE A 218 -0.93 -2.41 3.50
CA PHE A 218 -2.25 -2.86 3.94
C PHE A 218 -2.17 -4.26 4.59
N PHE A 219 -3.15 -4.60 5.41
CA PHE A 219 -3.14 -5.80 6.27
C PHE A 219 -2.00 -5.83 7.31
N ALA A 220 -1.48 -4.65 7.68
CA ALA A 220 -0.35 -4.52 8.61
C ALA A 220 -0.60 -5.14 10.00
N ILE A 221 -1.84 -5.04 10.49
CA ILE A 221 -2.25 -5.52 11.82
C ILE A 221 -3.38 -6.55 11.78
N SER A 222 -3.78 -7.01 10.58
CA SER A 222 -4.90 -7.96 10.43
C SER A 222 -4.49 -9.43 10.59
N GLY A 223 -3.19 -9.71 10.67
CA GLY A 223 -2.66 -11.07 10.57
C GLY A 223 -3.19 -11.79 9.32
N GLN A 224 -3.36 -13.10 9.43
CA GLN A 224 -3.83 -13.95 8.33
C GLN A 224 -5.29 -13.69 7.92
N ARG A 225 -6.04 -12.94 8.74
CA ARG A 225 -7.48 -12.67 8.55
C ARG A 225 -7.79 -11.63 7.47
N ARG A 226 -6.80 -10.81 7.08
CA ARG A 226 -6.93 -9.81 5.99
C ARG A 226 -8.19 -8.92 6.12
N GLU A 227 -9.15 -9.06 5.21
CA GLU A 227 -10.40 -8.30 5.15
C GLU A 227 -11.40 -8.71 6.23
N ALA A 228 -11.28 -9.92 6.81
CA ALA A 228 -12.22 -10.44 7.79
C ALA A 228 -12.25 -9.62 9.08
N SER A 229 -13.36 -9.72 9.83
CA SER A 229 -13.50 -9.07 11.13
C SER A 229 -12.40 -9.50 12.10
N ALA A 230 -12.04 -8.62 13.03
CA ALA A 230 -11.16 -8.96 14.15
C ALA A 230 -11.80 -10.08 14.98
N ASP A 231 -10.97 -10.96 15.52
CA ASP A 231 -11.36 -11.96 16.51
C ASP A 231 -10.53 -11.80 17.79
N ASP A 232 -10.89 -12.56 18.82
CA ASP A 232 -10.16 -12.57 20.08
C ASP A 232 -8.85 -13.37 20.00
N THR A 233 -8.42 -13.77 18.80
CA THR A 233 -7.20 -14.56 18.58
C THR A 233 -6.01 -13.62 18.55
N HIS A 234 -5.39 -13.42 19.70
CA HIS A 234 -4.26 -12.52 19.84
C HIS A 234 -2.94 -13.18 19.39
N ASP A 235 -2.27 -12.60 18.41
CA ASP A 235 -0.91 -13.03 18.04
C ASP A 235 0.07 -12.65 19.18
N ILE A 236 0.76 -13.65 19.74
CA ILE A 236 1.78 -13.48 20.78
C ILE A 236 2.86 -12.48 20.35
N ARG A 237 3.16 -12.38 19.04
CA ARG A 237 4.11 -11.42 18.48
C ARG A 237 3.59 -9.98 18.56
N LEU A 238 2.30 -9.75 18.33
CA LEU A 238 1.66 -8.43 18.49
C LEU A 238 1.75 -7.97 19.95
N HIS A 239 1.54 -8.86 20.92
CA HIS A 239 1.75 -8.54 22.33
C HIS A 239 3.22 -8.28 22.67
N ALA A 240 4.17 -9.01 22.08
CA ALA A 240 5.59 -8.78 22.31
C ALA A 240 6.04 -7.40 21.77
N VAL A 241 5.56 -6.99 20.59
CA VAL A 241 5.81 -5.65 20.02
C VAL A 241 5.12 -4.56 20.83
N ALA A 242 3.87 -4.78 21.26
CA ALA A 242 3.15 -3.80 22.08
C ALA A 242 3.75 -3.64 23.49
N ARG A 243 4.31 -4.71 24.08
CA ARG A 243 5.01 -4.66 25.37
C ARG A 243 6.35 -3.96 25.26
N THR A 244 7.14 -4.28 24.23
CA THR A 244 8.39 -3.56 23.97
C THR A 244 8.14 -2.08 23.67
N GLY A 245 7.07 -1.73 22.95
CA GLY A 245 6.65 -0.35 22.72
C GLY A 245 6.22 0.42 23.97
N ARG A 246 5.68 -0.26 25.00
CA ARG A 246 5.36 0.37 26.30
C ARG A 246 6.60 0.62 27.15
N ASP A 247 7.61 -0.25 27.05
CA ASP A 247 8.87 -0.10 27.78
C ASP A 247 9.82 0.91 27.09
N THR A 248 9.58 1.26 25.82
CA THR A 248 10.36 2.26 25.05
C THR A 248 9.70 3.64 24.93
N CYS A 249 8.69 3.97 25.74
CA CYS A 249 8.20 5.37 25.84
C CYS A 249 9.25 6.36 26.42
N ALA A 250 10.48 5.89 26.68
CA ALA A 250 11.66 6.72 26.84
C ALA A 250 12.78 6.22 25.90
N GLY A 251 12.71 6.56 24.61
CA GLY A 251 13.81 6.31 23.68
C GLY A 251 13.37 6.11 22.24
N SER A 252 13.68 7.10 21.41
CA SER A 252 13.64 7.06 19.94
C SER A 252 14.17 5.74 19.35
N ALA A 253 13.31 4.96 18.69
CA ALA A 253 13.74 3.97 17.70
C ALA A 253 13.69 4.61 16.31
N GLY A 254 14.64 5.52 16.07
CA GLY A 254 15.01 5.90 14.72
C GLY A 254 15.69 4.72 14.04
N LEU A 255 15.28 4.40 12.81
CA LEU A 255 16.07 3.56 11.92
C LEU A 255 17.24 4.40 11.44
N ASP A 256 18.33 4.40 12.21
CA ASP A 256 19.58 5.03 11.80
C ASP A 256 20.52 4.02 11.14
N ALA A 257 21.26 4.53 10.16
CA ALA A 257 22.16 3.82 9.28
C ALA A 257 23.30 3.13 10.05
N ALA A 258 23.60 1.88 9.69
CA ALA A 258 24.84 1.24 10.14
C ALA A 258 26.05 1.95 9.50
N PRO A 259 27.08 2.34 10.28
CA PRO A 259 28.26 2.97 9.73
C PRO A 259 29.10 1.97 8.92
N ARG A 260 29.71 2.47 7.83
CA ARG A 260 30.73 1.76 7.06
C ARG A 260 32.13 2.00 7.65
N ALA A 261 32.99 1.02 7.38
CA ALA A 261 34.47 1.01 7.37
C ALA A 261 35.13 0.53 8.70
N GLU A 262 36.22 -0.24 8.71
CA GLU A 262 37.37 -0.33 7.78
C GLU A 262 37.99 -1.74 7.68
N ARG A 263 38.78 -1.93 6.61
CA ARG A 263 39.68 -3.07 6.38
C ARG A 263 41.00 -2.88 7.14
N SER A 264 41.57 -3.94 7.71
CA SER A 264 43.03 -4.12 7.77
C SER A 264 43.43 -5.56 8.13
N GLY A 265 44.30 -6.16 7.30
CA GLY A 265 45.38 -7.06 7.74
C GLY A 265 45.10 -8.57 7.87
N ASP A 266 45.53 -9.33 6.87
CA ASP A 266 46.01 -10.73 6.99
C ASP A 266 47.44 -10.71 7.61
N PRO A 267 47.92 -11.73 8.38
CA PRO A 267 48.46 -12.95 7.78
C PRO A 267 48.20 -14.25 8.57
N GLY A 268 47.84 -15.33 7.86
CA GLY A 268 48.68 -16.54 7.93
C GLY A 268 48.01 -17.90 8.21
N HIS A 269 48.43 -18.86 7.38
CA HIS A 269 48.55 -20.31 7.62
C HIS A 269 47.24 -21.14 7.60
N VAL A 270 47.10 -22.31 6.97
CA VAL A 270 47.91 -23.20 6.13
C VAL A 270 46.88 -24.05 5.35
N ARG A 271 47.11 -24.34 4.06
CA ARG A 271 46.33 -25.32 3.28
C ARG A 271 46.80 -26.75 3.57
N PRO A 272 45.92 -27.75 3.44
CA PRO A 272 46.30 -29.01 2.80
C PRO A 272 45.56 -29.22 1.47
N ARG A 273 46.29 -29.71 0.47
CA ARG A 273 45.80 -30.17 -0.84
C ARG A 273 45.21 -31.59 -0.75
N PRO A 274 44.39 -32.00 -1.73
CA PRO A 274 43.62 -33.25 -1.71
C PRO A 274 44.39 -34.42 -2.35
N PRO A 275 43.94 -35.67 -2.17
CA PRO A 275 44.36 -36.76 -3.04
C PRO A 275 43.52 -36.83 -4.33
N GLY A 276 44.21 -36.88 -5.48
CA GLY A 276 43.68 -37.46 -6.73
C GLY A 276 43.75 -39.00 -6.66
N ARG A 277 43.36 -39.82 -7.63
CA ARG A 277 42.87 -39.75 -9.02
C ARG A 277 41.77 -40.86 -9.10
N GLU A 278 40.98 -41.10 -10.15
CA GLU A 278 41.40 -41.59 -11.46
C GLU A 278 40.16 -41.91 -12.34
N HIS A 279 40.43 -42.20 -13.60
CA HIS A 279 39.55 -42.18 -14.77
C HIS A 279 38.36 -43.15 -14.80
N HIS A 280 37.28 -42.75 -15.50
CA HIS A 280 36.74 -43.60 -16.57
C HIS A 280 36.07 -42.78 -17.69
N ARG A 281 36.59 -42.97 -18.91
CA ARG A 281 35.96 -42.63 -20.20
C ARG A 281 34.91 -43.67 -20.58
N ARG A 282 33.82 -43.23 -21.22
CA ARG A 282 33.00 -43.87 -22.30
C ARG A 282 31.82 -42.91 -22.56
N ARG A 283 31.79 -42.05 -23.58
CA ARG A 283 31.51 -42.21 -25.04
C ARG A 283 30.28 -43.06 -25.41
N ALA A 284 29.35 -42.37 -26.10
CA ALA A 284 28.34 -42.80 -27.09
C ALA A 284 27.10 -43.54 -26.54
N ALA A 285 25.88 -43.38 -27.05
CA ALA A 285 25.38 -42.84 -28.31
C ALA A 285 23.93 -42.33 -28.18
N ALA A 286 23.53 -41.44 -29.08
CA ALA A 286 22.14 -41.18 -29.43
C ALA A 286 21.59 -42.30 -30.34
N VAL A 287 20.27 -42.49 -30.34
CA VAL A 287 19.33 -42.60 -31.50
C VAL A 287 17.97 -43.16 -30.99
N PRO A 288 16.82 -42.72 -31.54
CA PRO A 288 15.49 -42.93 -30.98
C PRO A 288 14.73 -44.11 -31.63
N GLY A 289 13.63 -44.51 -30.98
CA GLY A 289 12.57 -45.37 -31.50
C GLY A 289 11.27 -45.03 -30.78
#